data_AF-A0A7K0UPR4-F1
#
_entry.id   AF-A0A7K0UPR4-F1
#
_cell.length_a   1.000
_cell.length_b   1.000
_cell.length_c   1.000
_cell.angle_alpha   90.00
_cell.angle_beta   90.00
_cell.angle_gamma   90.00
#
_symmetry.space_group_name_H-M   'P 1'
#
loop_
_entity.id
_entity.type
_entity.pdbx_description
1 polymer ?
#
loop_
_entity_poly.entity_id
_entity_poly.type
_entity_poly.pdbx_seq_one_letter_code
_entity_poly.pdbx_strand_id
1 'polypeptide(L)' 'MDAITNVPAPYNEPIGTFAPGTPERAGLEQGLKDLVATTHELPNVIGGKKVMATGEKIEVRSPHEHSRV' A
#
# COMPACT_ATOMS: atom_id res chain seq x y z
N MET A 1 13.35 -30.10 12.90
CA MET A 1 13.70 -28.93 13.74
C MET A 1 13.12 -29.23 15.10
N ASP A 2 13.96 -29.62 16.07
CA ASP A 2 13.51 -29.99 17.42
C ASP A 2 13.73 -28.81 18.36
N ALA A 3 12.74 -27.91 18.42
CA ALA A 3 12.74 -26.72 19.27
C ALA A 3 11.32 -26.36 19.72
N ILE A 4 11.19 -25.79 20.91
CA ILE A 4 9.97 -25.09 21.35
C ILE A 4 10.16 -23.62 20.96
N THR A 5 9.50 -23.18 19.89
CA THR A 5 9.58 -21.81 19.41
C THR A 5 8.52 -20.94 20.08
N ASN A 6 8.91 -19.78 20.58
CA ASN A 6 7.98 -18.72 20.98
C ASN A 6 8.07 -17.58 19.98
N VAL A 7 6.92 -17.07 19.55
CA VAL A 7 6.85 -15.83 18.77
C VAL A 7 7.17 -14.62 19.66
N PRO A 8 7.65 -13.50 19.08
CA PRO A 8 7.81 -12.27 19.83
C PRO A 8 6.49 -11.81 20.46
N ALA A 9 6.55 -11.22 21.66
CA ALA A 9 5.38 -10.62 22.27
C ALA A 9 4.93 -9.40 21.44
N PRO A 10 3.62 -9.28 21.13
CA PRO A 10 3.12 -8.15 20.36
C PRO A 10 3.15 -6.86 21.18
N TYR A 11 3.40 -5.73 20.52
CA TYR A 11 3.27 -4.39 21.07
C TYR A 11 2.63 -3.46 20.03
N ASN A 12 2.09 -2.32 20.47
CA ASN A 12 1.46 -1.35 19.57
C ASN A 12 2.52 -0.64 18.73
N GLU A 13 2.28 -0.55 17.42
CA GLU A 13 3.13 0.23 16.52
C GLU A 13 3.04 1.73 16.88
N PRO A 14 4.17 2.46 17.00
CA PRO A 14 4.17 3.88 17.28
C PRO A 14 3.51 4.71 16.16
N ILE A 15 2.80 5.77 16.52
CA ILE A 15 2.26 6.72 15.55
C ILE A 15 3.31 7.77 15.19
N GLY A 16 3.61 7.90 13.90
CA GLY A 16 4.51 8.93 13.39
C GLY A 16 3.92 10.34 13.52
N THR A 17 4.77 11.34 13.77
CA THR A 17 4.33 12.73 13.89
C THR A 17 4.15 13.41 12.52
N PHE A 18 4.95 13.00 11.53
CA PHE A 18 5.01 13.62 10.20
C PHE A 18 5.25 15.13 10.25
N ALA A 19 5.92 15.60 11.30
CA ALA A 19 6.28 16.99 11.47
C ALA A 19 7.24 17.45 10.33
N PRO A 20 7.31 18.76 10.04
CA PRO A 20 8.21 19.26 9.01
C PRO A 20 9.67 18.83 9.27
N GLY A 21 10.33 18.32 8.23
CA GLY A 21 11.74 17.89 8.28
C GLY A 21 11.97 16.48 8.81
N THR A 22 10.93 15.75 9.22
CA THR A 22 11.12 14.37 9.68
C THR A 22 11.29 13.38 8.51
N PRO A 23 12.07 12.29 8.68
CA PRO A 23 12.25 11.28 7.64
C PRO A 23 10.94 10.60 7.22
N GLU A 24 10.02 10.34 8.16
CA GLU A 24 8.74 9.72 7.85
C GLU A 24 7.85 10.62 6.98
N ARG A 25 7.94 11.95 7.15
CA ARG A 25 7.27 12.90 6.27
C ARG A 25 7.84 12.87 4.86
N ALA A 26 9.17 12.85 4.72
CA ALA A 26 9.81 12.73 3.42
C ALA A 26 9.42 11.42 2.70
N GLY A 27 9.36 10.30 3.43
CA GLY A 27 8.89 9.02 2.92
C GLY A 27 7.43 9.06 2.45
N LEU A 28 6.54 9.68 3.23
CA LEU A 28 5.14 9.87 2.86
C LEU A 28 5.00 10.71 1.57
N GLU A 29 5.69 11.84 1.49
CA GLU A 29 5.65 12.71 0.32
C GLU A 29 6.17 12.02 -0.94
N GLN A 30 7.22 11.18 -0.81
CA GLN A 30 7.72 10.38 -1.93
C GLN A 30 6.71 9.32 -2.35
N GLY A 31 6.14 8.56 -1.41
CA GLY A 31 5.16 7.53 -1.72
C GLY A 31 3.90 8.08 -2.40
N LEU A 32 3.44 9.27 -2.00
CA LEU A 32 2.34 9.96 -2.67
C LEU A 32 2.68 10.35 -4.10
N LYS A 33 3.89 10.87 -4.35
CA LYS A 33 4.35 11.19 -5.71
C LYS A 33 4.41 9.96 -6.59
N ASP A 34 4.96 8.86 -6.07
CA ASP A 34 5.10 7.60 -6.81
C ASP A 34 3.74 7.02 -7.19
N LEU A 35 2.79 7.03 -6.25
CA LEU A 35 1.43 6.54 -6.47
C LEU A 35 0.66 7.40 -7.49
N VAL A 36 0.84 8.71 -7.45
CA VAL A 36 0.17 9.64 -8.38
C VAL A 36 0.79 9.61 -9.78
N ALA A 37 2.08 9.28 -9.88
CA ALA A 37 2.78 9.28 -11.16
C ALA A 37 2.39 8.08 -12.07
N THR A 38 1.82 7.01 -11.51
CA THR A 38 1.57 5.77 -12.24
C THR A 38 0.15 5.24 -11.98
N THR A 39 -0.64 5.07 -13.03
CA THR A 39 -1.89 4.30 -12.95
C THR A 39 -1.56 2.80 -12.92
N HIS A 40 -2.01 2.10 -11.88
CA HIS A 40 -1.72 0.68 -11.70
C HIS A 40 -2.87 -0.21 -12.18
N GLU A 41 -2.54 -1.32 -12.85
CA GLU A 41 -3.50 -2.42 -12.99
C GLU A 41 -3.66 -3.15 -11.64
N LEU A 42 -4.91 -3.40 -11.25
CA LEU A 42 -5.28 -4.08 -10.01
C LEU A 42 -5.85 -5.48 -10.33
N PRO A 43 -4.98 -6.48 -10.61
CA PRO A 43 -5.42 -7.84 -10.84
C PRO A 43 -5.90 -8.52 -9.56
N ASN A 44 -6.64 -9.61 -9.72
CA ASN A 44 -6.86 -10.56 -8.64
C ASN A 44 -5.55 -11.29 -8.32
N VAL A 45 -5.40 -11.76 -7.08
CA VAL A 45 -4.32 -12.68 -6.70
C VAL A 45 -4.94 -14.02 -6.30
N ILE A 46 -4.82 -15.03 -7.16
CA ILE A 46 -5.42 -16.36 -6.98
C ILE A 46 -4.29 -17.39 -6.92
N GLY A 47 -4.14 -18.06 -5.77
CA GLY A 47 -3.05 -19.02 -5.55
C GLY A 47 -1.66 -18.40 -5.73
N GLY A 48 -1.50 -17.12 -5.36
CA GLY A 48 -0.24 -16.37 -5.51
C GLY A 48 0.05 -15.83 -6.91
N LYS A 49 -0.82 -16.09 -7.90
CA LYS A 49 -0.67 -15.57 -9.28
C LYS A 49 -1.56 -14.35 -9.49
N LYS A 50 -1.01 -13.32 -10.15
CA LYS A 50 -1.78 -12.15 -10.62
C LYS A 50 -2.60 -12.55 -11.84
N VAL A 51 -3.92 -12.40 -11.77
CA VAL A 51 -4.87 -12.78 -12.83
C VAL A 51 -5.82 -11.62 -13.10
N MET A 52 -5.87 -11.16 -14.35
CA MET A 52 -6.87 -10.18 -14.78
C MET A 52 -8.24 -10.85 -14.93
N ALA A 53 -9.28 -10.20 -14.39
CA ALA A 53 -10.65 -10.67 -14.56
C ALA A 53 -11.11 -10.46 -16.02
N THR A 54 -12.04 -11.31 -16.48
CA THR A 54 -12.68 -11.19 -17.80
C THR A 54 -13.94 -10.32 -17.78
N GLY A 55 -14.31 -9.79 -16.61
CA GLY A 55 -15.45 -8.89 -16.44
C GLY A 55 -15.16 -7.47 -16.92
N GLU A 56 -16.14 -6.58 -16.71
CA GLU A 56 -15.99 -5.15 -17.00
C GLU A 56 -14.86 -4.54 -16.17
N LYS A 57 -14.06 -3.67 -16.79
CA LYS A 57 -13.02 -2.91 -16.09
C LYS A 57 -13.67 -1.80 -15.28
N ILE A 58 -13.26 -1.69 -14.01
CA ILE A 58 -13.68 -0.62 -13.12
C ILE A 58 -12.45 0.25 -12.82
N GLU A 59 -12.61 1.55 -12.98
CA GLU A 59 -11.55 2.51 -12.66
C GLU A 59 -11.58 2.84 -11.15
N VAL A 60 -10.40 2.87 -10.54
CA VAL A 60 -10.22 3.38 -9.18
C VAL A 60 -9.74 4.83 -9.30
N ARG A 61 -10.49 5.76 -8.73
CA ARG A 61 -10.24 7.21 -8.86
C ARG A 61 -9.93 7.83 -7.51
N SER A 62 -9.18 8.94 -7.51
CA SER A 62 -8.93 9.74 -6.30
C SER A 62 -10.22 10.44 -5.85
N PRO A 63 -10.80 10.18 -4.66
CA PRO A 63 -12.06 10.81 -4.24
C PRO A 63 -12.00 12.34 -4.09
N HIS A 64 -10.83 12.89 -3.80
CA HIS A 64 -10.60 14.34 -3.72
C HIS A 64 -10.32 14.98 -5.09
N GLU A 65 -10.16 14.19 -6.15
CA GLU A 65 -9.87 14.65 -7.52
C GLU A 65 -10.35 13.59 -8.53
N HIS A 66 -11.66 13.50 -8.74
CA HIS A 66 -12.27 12.42 -9.53
C HIS A 66 -11.79 12.32 -10.99
N SER A 67 -11.23 13.40 -11.54
CA SER A 67 -10.61 13.40 -12.87
C SER A 67 -9.36 12.54 -12.96
N ARG A 68 -8.69 12.27 -11.82
CA ARG A 68 -7.47 11.45 -11.76
C ARG A 68 -7.81 9.97 -11.57
N VAL A 69 -7.29 9.15 -12.49
CA VAL A 69 -7.33 7.68 -12.50
C VAL A 69 -5.94 7.13 -12.24
#